data_AF-G0QQF5-F1
#
_entry.id   AF-G0QQF5-F1
#
_cell.length_a   1.000
_cell.length_b   1.000
_cell.length_c   1.000
_cell.angle_alpha   90.00
_cell.angle_beta   90.00
_cell.angle_gamma   90.00
#
_symmetry.space_group_name_H-M   'P 1'
#
loop_
_entity.id
_entity.type
_entity.pdbx_description
1 polymer ?
#
loop_
_entity_poly.entity_id
_entity_poly.type
_entity_poly.pdbx_seq_one_letter_code
_entity_poly.pdbx_strand_id
1 'polypeptide(L)'
;MVTGDNPLTATYVAKQCGIMNFDGISNILDFVNSECVLNGKSFNLIKDFAKLQNHELSVSGTFFQQYMEKNSKIRKFILKQCKVYARMTPDQKQSLINLLQIDQSEYTFVGMCGDGANDCGALKEADMGISLSNTDTSIAAPFTSKIQDIACVHRLLREGRASLQTSFECFKYMALYSTIQCFTTTILYFQQSFPSDMQFLMWDLFIILPLSFLLGLSKPADKLKKNTPTCELISLDVIFSVVGQSCVERYLLETT
;
A
#
# COMPACT_ATOMS: atom_id res chain seq x y z
N MET A 1 9.28 -1.52 12.92
CA MET A 1 10.55 -0.77 13.07
C MET A 1 11.70 -1.68 12.69
N VAL A 2 12.65 -1.20 11.90
CA VAL A 2 13.85 -1.97 11.49
C VAL A 2 15.06 -1.07 11.71
N THR A 3 16.04 -1.49 12.52
CA THR A 3 17.21 -0.67 12.87
C THR A 3 18.49 -1.51 13.00
N GLY A 4 19.64 -0.85 12.86
CA GLY A 4 20.96 -1.40 13.16
C GLY A 4 21.35 -1.28 14.65
N ASP A 5 20.55 -0.59 15.46
CA ASP A 5 20.83 -0.37 16.89
C ASP A 5 20.62 -1.62 17.74
N ASN A 6 21.06 -1.52 19.00
CA ASN A 6 20.85 -2.58 19.99
C ASN A 6 19.34 -2.87 20.18
N PRO A 7 18.94 -4.15 20.31
CA PRO A 7 17.56 -4.53 20.60
C PRO A 7 16.91 -3.77 21.77
N LEU A 8 17.64 -3.54 22.87
CA LEU A 8 17.07 -2.85 24.03
C LEU A 8 16.68 -1.40 23.72
N THR A 9 17.54 -0.67 23.00
CA THR A 9 17.27 0.72 22.62
C THR A 9 16.16 0.79 21.58
N ALA A 10 16.18 -0.11 20.60
CA ALA A 10 15.14 -0.19 19.58
C ALA A 10 13.76 -0.45 20.18
N THR A 11 13.65 -1.43 21.09
CA THR A 11 12.39 -1.74 21.77
C THR A 11 11.92 -0.60 22.67
N TYR A 12 12.83 0.08 23.37
CA TYR A 12 12.47 1.24 24.19
C TYR A 12 11.90 2.40 23.34
N VAL A 13 12.55 2.76 22.23
CA VAL A 13 12.07 3.80 21.31
C VAL A 13 10.74 3.38 20.68
N ALA A 14 10.60 2.11 20.28
CA ALA A 14 9.36 1.60 19.72
C ALA A 14 8.17 1.75 20.67
N LYS A 15 8.37 1.54 21.98
CA LYS A 15 7.34 1.79 23.00
C LYS A 15 7.00 3.28 23.12
N GLN A 16 8.00 4.15 23.14
CA GLN A 16 7.80 5.62 23.19
C GLN A 16 7.02 6.14 21.98
N CYS A 17 7.24 5.56 20.80
CA CYS A 17 6.53 5.91 19.58
C CYS A 17 5.17 5.22 19.42
N GLY A 18 4.73 4.39 20.38
CA GLY A 18 3.46 3.65 20.31
C GLY A 18 3.46 2.53 19.26
N ILE A 19 4.63 2.07 18.81
CA ILE A 19 4.78 0.91 17.90
C ILE A 19 4.56 -0.40 18.68
N MET A 20 4.89 -0.40 19.96
CA MET A 20 4.65 -1.48 20.92
C MET A 20 3.96 -0.94 22.17
N ASN A 21 3.20 -1.79 22.85
CA ASN A 21 2.54 -1.45 24.11
C ASN A 21 3.57 -1.25 25.23
N PHE A 22 3.41 -0.16 25.99
CA PHE A 22 4.37 0.25 27.01
C PHE A 22 4.41 -0.72 28.20
N ASP A 23 3.23 -1.18 28.65
CA ASP A 23 3.03 -2.02 29.84
C ASP A 23 3.44 -3.49 29.65
N GLY A 24 3.71 -3.91 28.42
CA GLY A 24 4.10 -5.29 28.11
C GLY A 24 5.55 -5.60 28.49
N ILE A 25 5.82 -6.82 28.93
CA ILE A 25 7.19 -7.35 29.00
C ILE A 25 7.77 -7.31 27.58
N SER A 26 8.91 -6.65 27.39
CA SER A 26 9.61 -6.66 26.10
C SER A 26 10.10 -8.07 25.84
N ASN A 27 9.53 -8.77 24.86
CA ASN A 27 9.95 -10.11 24.46
C ASN A 27 10.95 -10.00 23.31
N ILE A 28 12.24 -10.01 23.65
CA ILE A 28 13.35 -9.93 22.72
C ILE A 28 13.88 -11.32 22.46
N LEU A 29 13.74 -11.77 21.21
CA LEU A 29 14.31 -13.00 20.69
C LEU A 29 15.69 -12.72 20.09
N ASP A 30 16.68 -13.43 20.61
CA ASP A 30 18.06 -13.36 20.16
C ASP A 30 18.63 -14.77 19.92
N PHE A 31 19.75 -14.85 19.20
CA PHE A 31 20.49 -16.08 18.97
C PHE A 31 21.94 -15.87 19.39
N VAL A 32 22.32 -16.49 20.51
CA VAL A 32 23.63 -16.32 21.17
C VAL A 32 24.16 -17.70 21.54
N ASN A 33 25.44 -17.95 21.31
CA ASN A 33 26.11 -19.22 21.64
C ASN A 33 25.39 -20.47 21.08
N SER A 34 24.87 -20.37 19.85
CA SER A 34 24.12 -21.44 19.18
C SER A 34 22.77 -21.79 19.83
N GLU A 35 22.28 -20.98 20.76
CA GLU A 35 20.98 -21.15 21.40
C GLU A 35 20.05 -19.96 21.15
N CYS A 36 18.75 -20.24 21.07
CA CYS A 36 17.72 -19.22 21.05
C CYS A 36 17.50 -18.71 22.47
N VAL A 37 17.45 -17.39 22.61
CA VAL A 37 17.38 -16.70 23.89
C VAL A 37 16.19 -15.75 23.88
N LEU A 38 15.37 -15.81 24.92
CA LEU A 38 14.29 -14.85 25.18
C LEU A 38 14.69 -14.00 26.38
N ASN A 39 14.88 -12.70 26.18
CA ASN A 39 15.27 -11.75 27.25
C ASN A 39 16.52 -12.20 28.05
N GLY A 40 17.50 -12.76 27.36
CA GLY A 40 18.73 -13.26 27.99
C GLY A 40 18.64 -14.67 28.61
N LYS A 41 17.47 -15.32 28.60
CA LYS A 41 17.28 -16.70 29.09
C LYS A 41 17.12 -17.69 27.93
N SER A 42 17.71 -18.89 28.05
CA SER A 42 17.56 -19.93 27.03
C SER A 42 16.09 -20.27 26.81
N PHE A 43 15.69 -20.36 25.54
CA PHE A 43 14.29 -20.49 25.14
C PHE A 43 14.16 -21.46 23.97
N ASN A 44 13.32 -22.48 24.12
CA ASN A 44 13.09 -23.44 23.04
C ASN A 44 11.90 -22.99 22.18
N LEU A 45 12.22 -22.27 21.10
CA LEU A 45 11.23 -21.68 20.21
C LEU A 45 10.19 -22.66 19.67
N ILE A 46 10.56 -23.93 19.42
CA ILE A 46 9.66 -24.92 18.83
C ILE A 46 8.67 -25.44 19.87
N LYS A 47 9.12 -25.66 21.10
CA LYS A 47 8.28 -26.22 22.19
C LYS A 47 7.40 -25.15 22.84
N ASP A 48 7.95 -23.95 23.03
CA ASP A 48 7.31 -22.86 23.77
C ASP A 48 6.64 -21.82 22.86
N PHE A 49 6.48 -22.12 21.57
CA PHE A 49 5.88 -21.23 20.58
C PHE A 49 4.50 -20.70 20.98
N ALA A 50 3.70 -21.55 21.64
CA ALA A 50 2.36 -21.18 22.11
C ALA A 50 2.39 -20.02 23.12
N LYS A 51 3.47 -19.90 23.92
CA LYS A 51 3.61 -18.82 24.90
C LYS A 51 3.80 -17.46 24.25
N LEU A 52 4.23 -17.41 22.99
CA LEU A 52 4.48 -16.16 22.26
C LEU A 52 3.24 -15.63 21.53
N GLN A 53 2.17 -16.41 21.39
CA GLN A 53 1.05 -16.10 20.49
C GLN A 53 0.25 -14.83 20.83
N ASN A 54 0.42 -14.27 22.02
CA ASN A 54 -0.30 -13.06 22.47
C ASN A 54 0.64 -11.92 22.85
N HIS A 55 1.92 -11.99 22.47
CA HIS A 55 2.89 -11.00 22.88
C HIS A 55 3.59 -10.36 21.69
N GLU A 56 3.78 -9.06 21.76
CA GLU A 56 4.56 -8.32 20.78
C GLU A 56 6.04 -8.69 20.91
N LEU A 57 6.66 -8.99 19.76
CA LEU A 57 8.03 -9.49 19.72
C LEU A 57 9.00 -8.44 19.16
N SER A 58 10.22 -8.48 19.66
CA SER A 58 11.40 -7.85 19.08
C SER A 58 12.41 -8.93 18.72
N VAL A 59 13.06 -8.82 17.56
CA VAL A 59 13.97 -9.83 17.03
C VAL A 59 15.32 -9.20 16.71
N SER A 60 16.41 -9.88 17.03
CA SER A 60 17.77 -9.50 16.61
C SER A 60 18.13 -9.99 15.20
N GLY A 61 19.09 -9.34 14.55
CA GLY A 61 19.62 -9.77 13.24
C GLY A 61 20.23 -11.18 13.24
N THR A 62 20.87 -11.61 14.32
CA THR A 62 21.43 -12.97 14.46
C THR A 62 20.33 -14.03 14.52
N PHE A 63 19.25 -13.75 15.24
CA PHE A 63 18.08 -14.61 15.24
C PHE A 63 17.40 -14.64 13.87
N PHE A 64 17.25 -13.47 13.23
CA PHE A 64 16.63 -13.33 11.91
C PHE A 64 17.32 -14.24 10.88
N GLN A 65 18.65 -14.17 10.81
CA GLN A 65 19.46 -14.98 9.89
C GLN A 65 19.27 -16.48 10.11
N GLN A 66 19.20 -16.93 11.36
CA GLN A 66 19.15 -18.36 11.65
C GLN A 66 17.77 -18.98 11.44
N TYR A 67 16.68 -18.26 11.77
CA TYR A 67 15.34 -18.83 11.84
C TYR A 67 14.41 -18.44 10.68
N MET A 68 14.61 -17.28 10.06
CA MET A 68 13.69 -16.80 9.03
C MET A 68 13.90 -17.52 7.70
N GLU A 69 15.12 -17.93 7.37
CA GLU A 69 15.40 -18.66 6.11
C GLU A 69 14.97 -20.13 6.18
N LYS A 70 15.01 -20.76 7.36
CA LYS A 70 14.91 -22.23 7.50
C LYS A 70 13.51 -22.76 7.78
N ASN A 71 12.60 -21.97 8.35
CA ASN A 71 11.31 -22.49 8.84
C ASN A 71 10.12 -21.59 8.48
N SER A 72 9.31 -22.03 7.51
CA SER A 72 8.17 -21.27 6.99
C SER A 72 7.07 -21.00 8.01
N LYS A 73 6.80 -21.93 8.94
CA LYS A 73 5.76 -21.74 9.98
C LYS A 73 6.18 -20.67 11.00
N ILE A 74 7.43 -20.75 11.46
CA ILE A 74 8.00 -19.79 12.42
C ILE A 74 8.12 -18.42 11.75
N ARG A 75 8.61 -18.37 10.50
CA ARG A 75 8.72 -17.14 9.73
C ARG A 75 7.38 -16.40 9.65
N LYS A 76 6.32 -17.08 9.19
CA LYS A 76 4.98 -16.47 9.07
C LYS A 76 4.47 -15.91 10.40
N PHE A 77 4.69 -16.64 11.49
CA PHE A 77 4.29 -16.18 12.82
C PHE A 77 5.08 -14.96 13.28
N ILE A 78 6.41 -15.00 13.13
CA ILE A 78 7.28 -13.90 13.54
C ILE A 78 6.99 -12.66 12.71
N LEU A 79 6.83 -12.77 11.39
CA LEU A 79 6.44 -11.65 10.53
C LEU A 79 5.09 -11.02 10.96
N LYS A 80 4.16 -11.81 11.52
CA LYS A 80 2.86 -11.32 11.99
C LYS A 80 2.93 -10.64 13.38
N GLN A 81 3.75 -11.16 14.28
CA GLN A 81 3.81 -10.73 15.69
C GLN A 81 4.92 -9.72 15.99
N CYS A 82 6.03 -9.79 15.25
CA CYS A 82 7.19 -8.95 15.48
C CYS A 82 6.92 -7.52 15.04
N LYS A 83 7.25 -6.57 15.91
CA LYS A 83 7.12 -5.12 15.65
C LYS A 83 8.47 -4.44 15.45
N VAL A 84 9.54 -5.02 15.99
CA VAL A 84 10.88 -4.44 16.01
C VAL A 84 11.92 -5.46 15.57
N TYR A 85 12.65 -5.13 14.52
CA TYR A 85 13.83 -5.85 14.05
C TYR A 85 15.05 -4.99 14.33
N ALA A 86 15.95 -5.47 15.18
CA ALA A 86 17.09 -4.70 15.69
C ALA A 86 18.41 -5.36 15.34
N ARG A 87 19.50 -4.59 15.33
CA ARG A 87 20.84 -5.02 14.94
C ARG A 87 20.87 -5.71 13.56
N MET A 88 20.07 -5.20 12.64
CA MET A 88 19.94 -5.74 11.28
C MET A 88 21.04 -5.20 10.37
N THR A 89 21.66 -6.07 9.57
CA THR A 89 22.55 -5.64 8.47
C THR A 89 21.74 -5.07 7.30
N PRO A 90 22.33 -4.26 6.40
CA PRO A 90 21.64 -3.73 5.22
C PRO A 90 20.95 -4.82 4.38
N ASP A 91 21.64 -5.93 4.13
CA ASP A 91 21.09 -7.08 3.38
C ASP A 91 19.91 -7.72 4.10
N GLN A 92 19.97 -7.84 5.43
CA GLN A 92 18.86 -8.37 6.23
C GLN A 92 17.64 -7.47 6.19
N LYS A 93 17.81 -6.14 6.11
CA LYS A 93 16.68 -5.21 5.93
C LYS A 93 15.99 -5.46 4.59
N GLN A 94 16.77 -5.63 3.51
CA GLN A 94 16.21 -5.94 2.18
C GLN A 94 15.48 -7.29 2.19
N SER A 95 16.11 -8.34 2.72
CA SER A 95 15.49 -9.67 2.84
C SER A 95 14.19 -9.62 3.65
N LEU A 96 14.13 -8.81 4.71
CA LEU A 96 12.91 -8.65 5.49
C LEU A 96 11.75 -8.06 4.67
N ILE A 97 12.01 -7.05 3.83
CA ILE A 97 10.98 -6.47 2.94
C ILE A 97 10.44 -7.53 1.98
N ASN A 98 11.33 -8.28 1.32
CA ASN A 98 10.95 -9.34 0.40
C ASN A 98 10.13 -10.45 1.11
N LEU A 99 10.55 -10.88 2.30
CA LEU A 99 9.80 -11.85 3.10
C LEU A 99 8.40 -11.34 3.49
N LEU A 100 8.26 -10.04 3.81
CA LEU A 100 6.96 -9.43 4.12
C LEU A 100 6.03 -9.41 2.91
N GLN A 101 6.57 -9.18 1.70
CA GLN A 101 5.82 -9.19 0.46
C GLN A 101 5.33 -10.61 0.09
N ILE A 102 6.15 -11.64 0.28
CA ILE A 102 5.82 -13.02 -0.11
C ILE A 102 4.82 -13.68 0.87
N ASP A 103 5.02 -13.52 2.18
CA ASP A 103 4.36 -14.39 3.16
C ASP A 103 3.00 -13.88 3.67
N GLN A 104 2.60 -12.64 3.36
CA GLN A 104 1.32 -12.08 3.82
C GLN A 104 0.23 -12.15 2.74
N SER A 105 -0.82 -12.92 3.03
CA SER A 105 -1.77 -13.46 2.05
C SER A 105 -3.03 -12.63 1.76
N GLU A 106 -3.26 -11.51 2.46
CA GLU A 106 -4.54 -10.79 2.29
C GLU A 106 -4.38 -9.47 1.53
N TYR A 107 -3.52 -8.52 1.91
CA TYR A 107 -3.21 -7.33 1.10
C TYR A 107 -1.92 -6.70 1.63
N THR A 108 -0.80 -6.81 0.91
CA THR A 108 0.49 -6.50 1.55
C THR A 108 1.49 -5.81 0.64
N PHE A 109 1.09 -4.65 0.12
CA PHE A 109 2.09 -3.68 -0.33
C PHE A 109 2.93 -3.24 0.87
N VAL A 110 4.24 -3.38 0.75
CA VAL A 110 5.17 -2.99 1.81
C VAL A 110 5.76 -1.63 1.47
N GLY A 111 5.47 -0.65 2.32
CA GLY A 111 6.12 0.66 2.28
C GLY A 111 7.33 0.71 3.20
N MET A 112 8.40 1.35 2.76
CA MET A 112 9.58 1.61 3.59
C MET A 112 9.96 3.09 3.54
N CYS A 113 10.34 3.64 4.69
CA CYS A 113 10.96 4.96 4.76
C CYS A 113 12.29 4.87 5.51
N GLY A 114 13.28 5.64 5.06
CA GLY A 114 14.62 5.65 5.63
C GLY A 114 15.44 6.84 5.12
N ASP A 115 16.55 7.12 5.78
CA ASP A 115 17.38 8.31 5.54
C ASP A 115 18.87 7.98 5.31
N GLY A 116 19.30 6.76 5.63
CA GLY A 116 20.70 6.34 5.57
C GLY A 116 21.02 5.35 4.44
N ALA A 117 22.27 5.34 3.97
CA ALA A 117 22.73 4.45 2.89
C ALA A 117 22.49 2.95 3.16
N ASN A 118 22.41 2.57 4.44
CA ASN A 118 22.09 1.21 4.88
C ASN A 118 20.67 0.76 4.52
N ASP A 119 19.80 1.69 4.13
CA ASP A 119 18.40 1.43 3.77
C ASP A 119 18.18 1.38 2.27
N CYS A 120 19.18 1.72 1.43
CA CYS A 120 19.04 1.82 -0.02
C CYS A 120 18.47 0.55 -0.67
N GLY A 121 19.01 -0.62 -0.31
CA GLY A 121 18.55 -1.90 -0.88
C GLY A 121 17.10 -2.19 -0.52
N ALA A 122 16.71 -1.92 0.73
CA ALA A 122 15.37 -2.18 1.23
C ALA A 122 14.35 -1.14 0.73
N LEU A 123 14.74 0.13 0.55
CA LEU A 123 13.94 1.17 -0.10
C LEU A 123 13.64 0.84 -1.56
N LYS A 124 14.59 0.21 -2.26
CA LYS A 124 14.43 -0.22 -3.65
C LYS A 124 13.53 -1.46 -3.79
N GLU A 125 13.58 -2.37 -2.82
CA GLU A 125 12.78 -3.60 -2.79
C GLU A 125 11.32 -3.34 -2.42
N ALA A 126 11.06 -2.33 -1.59
CA ALA A 126 9.72 -1.98 -1.15
C ALA A 126 8.84 -1.51 -2.32
N ASP A 127 7.55 -1.88 -2.29
CA ASP A 127 6.56 -1.42 -3.27
C ASP A 127 6.44 0.11 -3.27
N MET A 128 6.68 0.70 -2.10
CA MET A 128 6.72 2.15 -1.90
C MET A 128 7.89 2.54 -1.01
N GLY A 129 9.04 2.83 -1.61
CA GLY A 129 10.21 3.38 -0.94
C GLY A 129 10.17 4.90 -0.84
N ILE A 130 10.41 5.45 0.35
CA ILE A 130 10.52 6.89 0.61
C ILE A 130 11.87 7.21 1.25
N SER A 131 12.71 7.96 0.54
CA SER A 131 13.89 8.57 1.17
C SER A 131 13.48 9.83 1.94
N LEU A 132 13.90 9.95 3.19
CA LEU A 132 13.68 11.14 4.03
C LEU A 132 14.79 12.20 3.90
N SER A 133 15.81 11.92 3.06
CA SER A 133 16.99 12.76 2.88
C SER A 133 17.39 12.85 1.40
N ASN A 134 18.03 13.97 1.02
CA ASN A 134 18.55 14.18 -0.36
C ASN A 134 19.95 13.55 -0.57
N THR A 135 20.30 12.51 0.18
CA THR A 135 21.60 11.83 0.10
C THR A 135 21.52 10.64 -0.87
N ASP A 136 22.55 9.77 -0.89
CA ASP A 136 22.65 8.61 -1.79
C ASP A 136 21.42 7.68 -1.80
N THR A 137 20.62 7.71 -0.73
CA THR A 137 19.33 7.01 -0.60
C THR A 137 18.25 7.48 -1.58
N SER A 138 18.29 8.75 -1.98
CA SER A 138 17.35 9.34 -2.93
C SER A 138 17.46 8.75 -4.34
N ILE A 139 18.62 8.18 -4.70
CA ILE A 139 18.83 7.52 -5.99
C ILE A 139 18.09 6.17 -6.06
N ALA A 140 17.91 5.51 -4.90
CA ALA A 140 17.31 4.20 -4.82
C ALA A 140 15.78 4.23 -4.63
N ALA A 141 15.25 5.28 -4.00
CA ALA A 141 13.83 5.37 -3.64
C ALA A 141 12.99 6.11 -4.71
N PRO A 142 11.79 5.62 -5.07
CA PRO A 142 10.90 6.29 -6.03
C PRO A 142 10.38 7.64 -5.52
N PHE A 143 10.31 7.83 -4.20
CA PHE A 143 9.92 9.09 -3.57
C PHE A 143 11.04 9.62 -2.70
N THR A 144 11.30 10.93 -2.78
CA THR A 144 12.26 11.63 -1.92
C THR A 144 11.57 12.82 -1.25
N SER A 145 11.59 12.84 0.08
CA SER A 145 11.14 13.97 0.88
C SER A 145 12.30 14.95 1.10
N LYS A 146 12.05 16.24 0.86
CA LYS A 146 13.00 17.31 1.16
C LYS A 146 13.06 17.62 2.67
N ILE A 147 12.05 17.18 3.42
CA ILE A 147 11.93 17.42 4.86
C ILE A 147 12.16 16.08 5.56
N GLN A 148 13.05 16.06 6.54
CA GLN A 148 13.37 14.89 7.37
C GLN A 148 12.25 14.63 8.40
N ASP A 149 11.04 14.38 7.91
CA ASP A 149 9.86 14.09 8.72
C ASP A 149 9.05 12.95 8.09
N ILE A 150 8.60 12.03 8.93
CA ILE A 150 7.79 10.86 8.55
C ILE A 150 6.37 11.28 8.16
N ALA A 151 5.94 12.51 8.47
CA ALA A 151 4.65 13.05 8.04
C ALA A 151 4.43 12.98 6.50
N CYS A 152 5.51 12.92 5.71
CA CYS A 152 5.44 12.71 4.27
C CYS A 152 4.72 11.40 3.89
N VAL A 153 4.83 10.34 4.71
CA VAL A 153 4.15 9.05 4.50
C VAL A 153 2.63 9.25 4.50
N HIS A 154 2.11 10.00 5.48
CA HIS A 154 0.67 10.27 5.58
C HIS A 154 0.17 11.07 4.37
N ARG A 155 0.94 12.06 3.92
CA ARG A 155 0.61 12.84 2.72
C ARG A 155 0.61 11.96 1.48
N LEU A 156 1.64 11.14 1.29
CA LEU A 156 1.76 10.26 0.13
C LEU A 156 0.61 9.25 0.08
N LEU A 157 0.22 8.68 1.21
CA LEU A 157 -0.94 7.77 1.29
C LEU A 157 -2.26 8.47 0.94
N ARG A 158 -2.44 9.74 1.35
CA ARG A 158 -3.64 10.53 1.00
C ARG A 158 -3.71 10.80 -0.50
N GLU A 159 -2.61 11.27 -1.08
CA GLU A 159 -2.51 11.54 -2.52
C GLU A 159 -2.67 10.27 -3.34
N GLY A 160 -2.04 9.17 -2.92
CA GLY A 160 -2.16 7.87 -3.59
C GLY A 160 -3.60 7.35 -3.62
N ARG A 161 -4.35 7.49 -2.51
CA ARG A 161 -5.78 7.11 -2.47
C ARG A 161 -6.65 8.01 -3.34
N ALA A 162 -6.38 9.32 -3.35
CA ALA A 162 -7.11 10.27 -4.19
C ALA A 162 -6.86 10.00 -5.67
N SER A 163 -5.60 9.76 -6.05
CA SER A 163 -5.20 9.40 -7.40
C SER A 163 -5.84 8.09 -7.87
N LEU A 164 -5.86 7.06 -7.00
CA LEU A 164 -6.51 5.79 -7.31
C LEU A 164 -8.01 5.98 -7.54
N GLN A 165 -8.70 6.68 -6.63
CA GLN A 165 -10.13 6.97 -6.74
C GLN A 165 -10.44 7.74 -8.02
N THR A 166 -9.66 8.78 -8.32
CA THR A 166 -9.83 9.61 -9.52
C THR A 166 -9.63 8.78 -10.79
N SER A 167 -8.66 7.86 -10.79
CA SER A 167 -8.41 6.95 -11.91
C SER A 167 -9.58 5.99 -12.16
N PHE A 168 -10.17 5.43 -11.10
CA PHE A 168 -11.39 4.62 -11.21
C PHE A 168 -12.60 5.45 -11.67
N GLU A 169 -12.73 6.70 -11.21
CA GLU A 169 -13.78 7.61 -11.66
C GLU A 169 -13.65 7.96 -13.14
N CYS A 170 -12.44 8.27 -13.62
CA CYS A 170 -12.16 8.48 -15.04
C CYS A 170 -12.51 7.24 -15.87
N PHE A 171 -12.19 6.04 -15.38
CA PHE A 171 -12.56 4.80 -16.06
C PHE A 171 -14.08 4.62 -16.14
N LYS A 172 -14.81 4.82 -15.03
CA LYS A 172 -16.29 4.75 -15.01
C LYS A 172 -16.90 5.75 -15.97
N TYR A 173 -16.37 6.98 -15.97
CA TYR A 173 -16.80 8.04 -16.87
C TYR A 173 -16.62 7.64 -18.34
N MET A 174 -15.45 7.10 -18.73
CA MET A 174 -15.21 6.64 -20.10
C MET A 174 -16.14 5.48 -20.50
N ALA A 175 -16.36 4.50 -19.63
CA ALA A 175 -17.25 3.37 -19.90
C ALA A 175 -18.72 3.81 -20.09
N LEU A 176 -19.18 4.73 -19.23
CA LEU A 176 -20.51 5.33 -19.34
C LEU A 176 -20.66 6.11 -20.65
N TYR A 177 -19.69 6.96 -20.98
CA TYR A 177 -19.69 7.74 -22.22
C TYR A 177 -19.76 6.85 -23.46
N SER A 178 -18.93 5.81 -23.55
CA SER A 178 -18.97 4.87 -24.69
C SER A 178 -20.30 4.15 -24.82
N THR A 179 -20.96 3.86 -23.70
CA THR A 179 -22.27 3.20 -23.69
C THR A 179 -23.36 4.14 -24.19
N ILE A 180 -23.41 5.36 -23.66
CA ILE A 180 -24.32 6.45 -24.08
C ILE A 180 -24.17 6.71 -25.58
N GLN A 181 -22.93 6.89 -26.05
CA GLN A 181 -22.64 7.17 -27.45
C GLN A 181 -23.08 6.01 -28.37
N CYS A 182 -22.86 4.75 -27.95
CA CYS A 182 -23.31 3.57 -28.71
C CYS A 182 -24.83 3.53 -28.86
N PHE A 183 -25.59 3.74 -27.78
CA PHE A 183 -27.06 3.75 -27.86
C PHE A 183 -27.58 4.92 -28.66
N THR A 184 -27.06 6.13 -28.43
CA THR A 184 -27.46 7.34 -29.16
C THR A 184 -27.24 7.19 -30.66
N THR A 185 -26.05 6.72 -31.07
CA THR A 185 -25.74 6.51 -32.49
C THR A 185 -26.58 5.41 -33.12
N THR A 186 -26.88 4.34 -32.38
CA THR A 186 -27.77 3.27 -32.85
C THR A 186 -29.19 3.77 -33.08
N ILE A 187 -29.74 4.59 -32.17
CA ILE A 187 -31.09 5.17 -32.31
C ILE A 187 -31.16 6.15 -33.49
N LEU A 188 -30.18 7.04 -33.60
CA LEU A 188 -30.09 8.01 -34.70
C LEU A 188 -29.97 7.32 -36.06
N TYR A 189 -29.24 6.19 -36.13
CA TYR A 189 -29.16 5.34 -37.31
C TYR A 189 -30.55 4.83 -37.74
N PHE A 190 -31.39 4.38 -36.80
CA PHE A 190 -32.77 3.96 -37.11
C PHE A 190 -33.65 5.12 -37.60
N GLN A 191 -33.40 6.34 -37.13
CA GLN A 191 -34.08 7.56 -37.57
C GLN A 191 -33.51 8.16 -38.87
N GLN A 192 -32.53 7.50 -39.50
CA GLN A 192 -31.83 7.99 -40.69
C GLN A 192 -31.16 9.37 -40.49
N SER A 193 -30.79 9.69 -39.25
CA SER A 193 -30.06 10.90 -38.89
C SER A 193 -28.62 10.52 -38.55
N PHE A 194 -27.65 11.11 -39.25
CA PHE A 194 -26.23 10.78 -39.06
C PHE A 194 -25.47 12.01 -38.57
N PRO A 195 -24.96 12.01 -37.34
CA PRO A 195 -24.01 13.03 -36.92
C PRO A 195 -22.75 12.97 -37.80
N SER A 196 -22.23 14.13 -38.17
CA SER A 196 -21.01 14.28 -38.97
C SER A 196 -19.77 13.98 -38.11
N ASP A 197 -18.70 13.47 -38.71
CA ASP A 197 -17.39 13.26 -38.07
C ASP A 197 -16.90 14.51 -37.32
N MET A 198 -17.17 15.71 -37.87
CA MET A 198 -16.79 16.96 -37.24
C MET A 198 -17.60 17.23 -35.96
N GLN A 199 -18.86 16.79 -35.88
CA GLN A 199 -19.67 16.92 -34.68
C GLN A 199 -19.16 16.01 -33.56
N PHE A 200 -18.80 14.76 -33.87
CA PHE A 200 -18.14 13.87 -32.91
C PHE A 200 -16.84 14.46 -32.37
N LEU A 201 -15.99 14.98 -33.27
CA LEU A 201 -14.74 15.63 -32.87
C LEU A 201 -14.99 16.83 -31.95
N MET A 202 -16.02 17.65 -32.24
CA MET A 202 -16.38 18.79 -31.38
C MET A 202 -16.87 18.35 -30.01
N TRP A 203 -17.68 17.29 -29.92
CA TRP A 203 -18.12 16.75 -28.64
C TRP A 203 -16.94 16.21 -27.81
N ASP A 204 -16.05 15.42 -28.42
CA ASP A 204 -14.88 14.89 -27.73
C ASP A 204 -13.94 16.01 -27.25
N LEU A 205 -13.66 16.99 -28.11
CA LEU A 205 -12.70 18.05 -27.81
C LEU A 205 -13.22 19.08 -26.81
N PHE A 206 -14.50 19.46 -26.91
CA PHE A 206 -15.06 20.57 -26.11
C PHE A 206 -15.88 20.12 -24.91
N ILE A 207 -16.34 18.86 -24.88
CA ILE A 207 -17.13 18.32 -23.76
C ILE A 207 -16.32 17.29 -23.00
N ILE A 208 -15.85 16.23 -23.67
CA ILE A 208 -15.25 15.08 -23.00
C ILE A 208 -13.86 15.38 -22.45
N LEU A 209 -13.00 16.01 -23.26
CA LEU A 209 -11.63 16.33 -22.87
C LEU A 209 -11.58 17.32 -21.69
N PRO A 210 -12.30 18.45 -21.68
CA PRO A 210 -12.28 19.37 -20.54
C PRO A 210 -12.87 18.74 -19.27
N LEU A 211 -13.95 17.96 -19.39
CA LEU A 211 -14.56 17.31 -18.23
C LEU A 211 -13.64 16.24 -17.62
N SER A 212 -12.98 15.42 -18.45
CA SER A 212 -12.00 14.43 -17.98
C SER A 212 -10.78 15.08 -17.33
N PHE A 213 -10.31 16.22 -17.85
CA PHE A 213 -9.25 17.01 -17.24
C PHE A 213 -9.65 17.56 -15.87
N LEU A 214 -10.87 18.12 -15.75
CA LEU A 214 -11.38 18.65 -14.48
C LEU A 214 -11.55 17.56 -13.41
N LEU A 215 -11.99 16.36 -13.80
CA LEU A 215 -12.05 15.20 -12.90
C LEU A 215 -10.65 14.87 -12.33
N GLY A 216 -9.61 14.97 -13.17
CA GLY A 216 -8.21 14.78 -12.77
C GLY A 216 -7.70 15.77 -11.71
N LEU A 217 -8.36 16.92 -11.52
CA LEU A 217 -7.98 17.94 -10.53
C LEU A 217 -8.59 17.71 -9.14
N SER A 218 -9.20 16.55 -8.92
CA SER A 218 -9.79 16.16 -7.63
C SER A 218 -8.75 16.17 -6.51
N LYS A 219 -9.06 16.87 -5.42
CA LYS A 219 -8.15 17.03 -4.29
C LYS A 219 -8.21 15.84 -3.33
N PRO A 220 -7.10 15.51 -2.63
CA PRO A 220 -7.10 14.47 -1.61
C PRO A 220 -7.90 14.88 -0.37
N ALA A 221 -8.58 13.91 0.23
CA ALA A 221 -9.29 14.10 1.50
C ALA A 221 -8.33 14.48 2.65
N ASP A 222 -8.77 15.28 3.62
CA ASP A 222 -7.93 15.79 4.73
C ASP A 222 -7.43 14.74 5.72
N LYS A 223 -8.21 13.67 5.91
CA LYS A 223 -7.92 12.62 6.88
C LYS A 223 -7.99 11.25 6.23
N LEU A 224 -7.06 10.37 6.58
CA LEU A 224 -7.12 8.96 6.18
C LEU A 224 -8.27 8.27 6.90
N LYS A 225 -9.21 7.71 6.13
CA LYS A 225 -10.26 6.85 6.64
C LYS A 225 -9.80 5.39 6.65
N LYS A 226 -10.41 4.54 7.49
CA LYS A 226 -10.08 3.10 7.54
C LYS A 226 -10.41 2.39 6.21
N ASN A 227 -11.52 2.76 5.58
CA ASN A 227 -11.94 2.17 4.32
C ASN A 227 -10.97 2.55 3.20
N THR A 228 -10.47 1.53 2.50
CA THR A 228 -9.67 1.69 1.29
C THR A 228 -10.60 1.76 0.08
N PRO A 229 -10.25 2.55 -0.95
CA PRO A 229 -10.96 2.50 -2.23
C PRO A 229 -10.95 1.07 -2.80
N THR A 230 -12.03 0.67 -3.46
CA THR A 230 -12.16 -0.64 -4.11
C THR A 230 -11.22 -0.72 -5.30
N CYS A 231 -10.36 -1.73 -5.35
CA CYS A 231 -9.43 -1.95 -6.47
C CYS A 231 -10.06 -2.72 -7.65
N GLU A 232 -11.36 -3.00 -7.60
CA GLU A 232 -12.07 -3.78 -8.63
C GLU A 232 -12.78 -2.83 -9.61
N LEU A 233 -12.38 -2.88 -10.89
CA LEU A 233 -13.00 -2.07 -11.95
C LEU A 233 -14.46 -2.50 -12.20
N ILE A 234 -14.75 -3.78 -12.06
CA ILE A 234 -16.06 -4.39 -12.33
C ILE A 234 -16.69 -4.76 -10.98
N SER A 235 -17.13 -3.75 -10.23
CA SER A 235 -17.98 -3.98 -9.07
C SER A 235 -19.45 -3.99 -9.51
N LEU A 236 -20.28 -4.75 -8.78
CA LEU A 236 -21.72 -4.79 -9.01
C LEU A 236 -22.34 -3.39 -8.98
N ASP A 237 -21.82 -2.50 -8.12
CA ASP A 237 -22.27 -1.11 -8.03
C ASP A 237 -22.01 -0.33 -9.34
N VAL A 238 -20.87 -0.57 -9.99
CA VAL A 238 -20.53 0.07 -11.28
C VAL A 238 -21.41 -0.45 -12.39
N ILE A 239 -21.58 -1.77 -12.48
CA ILE A 239 -22.48 -2.38 -13.47
C ILE A 239 -23.91 -1.87 -13.27
N PHE A 240 -24.40 -1.87 -12.03
CA PHE A 240 -25.75 -1.39 -11.71
C PHE A 240 -25.91 0.09 -12.06
N SER A 241 -24.90 0.92 -11.77
CA SER A 241 -24.90 2.34 -12.16
C SER A 241 -24.95 2.52 -13.69
N VAL A 242 -24.14 1.77 -14.45
CA VAL A 242 -24.08 1.86 -15.91
C VAL A 242 -25.38 1.40 -16.56
N VAL A 243 -25.89 0.23 -16.14
CA VAL A 243 -27.14 -0.33 -16.66
C VAL A 243 -28.31 0.58 -16.29
N GLY A 244 -28.37 1.07 -15.05
CA GLY A 244 -29.40 2.00 -14.59
C GLY A 244 -29.44 3.29 -15.41
N GLN A 245 -28.29 3.92 -15.64
CA GLN A 245 -28.20 5.12 -16.47
C GLN A 245 -28.61 4.85 -17.93
N SER A 246 -28.18 3.73 -18.50
CA SER A 246 -28.56 3.33 -19.87
C SER A 246 -30.07 3.11 -20.02
N CYS A 247 -30.73 2.52 -19.02
CA CYS A 247 -32.18 2.33 -19.02
C CYS A 247 -32.95 3.66 -18.95
N VAL A 248 -32.50 4.59 -18.09
CA VAL A 248 -33.12 5.92 -17.96
C VAL A 248 -32.98 6.72 -19.26
N GLU A 249 -31.80 6.69 -19.87
CA GLU A 249 -31.55 7.37 -21.13
C GLU A 249 -32.42 6.84 -22.27
N ARG A 250 -32.49 5.52 -22.42
CA ARG A 250 -33.35 4.89 -23.42
C ARG A 250 -34.81 5.32 -23.25
N TYR A 251 -35.31 5.32 -22.01
CA TYR A 251 -36.67 5.75 -21.73
C TYR A 251 -36.90 7.21 -22.15
N LEU A 252 -35.98 8.11 -21.82
CA LEU A 252 -36.10 9.53 -22.20
C LEU A 252 -36.14 9.70 -23.72
N LEU A 253 -35.24 9.03 -24.45
CA LEU A 253 -35.16 9.10 -25.91
C LEU A 253 -36.39 8.51 -26.63
N GLU A 254 -37.04 7.49 -26.05
CA GLU A 254 -38.29 6.94 -26.59
C GLU A 254 -39.50 7.86 -26.35
N THR A 255 -39.45 8.73 -25.33
CA THR A 255 -40.56 9.63 -24.96
C THR A 255 -40.52 11.02 -25.61
N THR A 256 -39.43 11.38 -26.30
CA THR A 256 -39.23 12.66 -27.00
C THR A 256 -39.33 12.49 -28.51
#